data_AF-A0A699KRQ3-F1
#
_entry.id   AF-A0A699KRQ3-F1
#
_cell.length_a   1.000
_cell.length_b   1.000
_cell.length_c   1.000
_cell.angle_alpha   90.00
_cell.angle_beta   90.00
_cell.angle_gamma   90.00
#
_symmetry.space_group_name_H-M   'P 1'
#
loop_
_entity.id
_entity.type
_entity.pdbx_description
1 polymer ?
#
loop_
_entity_poly.entity_id
_entity_poly.type
_entity_poly.pdbx_seq_one_letter_code
_entity_poly.pdbx_strand_id
1 'polypeptide(L)'
;ENCTLLSDKLEDALWAFRTTFKTPVGCTPYRLVYEKACHLPLELEHKASWALKHVNFDLKTVGDHRKLQLNELSELHDQDYENSLIYKERTKKLHDKNIKNRIFNVDDQVLLFNSRLKIFSGKLKSRWSGPFTISEIYTYETAKLVHPDGCNFKVNCHRLKHYHGGDPPSLEIPDVQTFPKDE
;
A
#
# COMPACT_ATOMS: atom_id res chain seq x y z
N GLU A 1 -30.31 4.54 -10.29
CA GLU A 1 -29.98 5.80 -10.98
C GLU A 1 -28.51 6.24 -10.87
N ASN A 2 -27.68 5.71 -9.96
CA ASN A 2 -26.27 6.16 -9.82
C ASN A 2 -25.23 5.40 -10.68
N CYS A 3 -25.58 4.29 -11.34
CA CYS A 3 -24.59 3.45 -12.03
C CYS A 3 -24.25 3.92 -13.46
N THR A 4 -25.13 4.70 -14.11
CA THR A 4 -24.91 5.20 -15.48
C THR A 4 -23.92 6.37 -15.50
N LEU A 5 -23.98 7.27 -14.51
CA LEU A 5 -23.10 8.45 -14.40
C LEU A 5 -21.62 8.12 -14.12
N LEU A 6 -21.33 6.93 -13.55
CA LEU A 6 -19.94 6.51 -13.27
C LEU A 6 -19.26 5.98 -14.53
N SER A 7 -20.02 5.32 -15.41
CA SER A 7 -19.51 4.80 -16.68
C SER A 7 -19.09 5.94 -17.61
N ASP A 8 -19.91 6.98 -17.71
CA ASP A 8 -19.64 8.12 -18.61
C ASP A 8 -18.40 8.92 -18.20
N LYS A 9 -18.08 8.96 -16.89
CA LYS A 9 -16.91 9.67 -16.35
C LYS A 9 -15.64 8.83 -16.32
N LEU A 10 -15.74 7.52 -16.53
CA LEU A 10 -14.59 6.63 -16.48
C LEU A 10 -13.63 6.90 -17.64
N GLU A 11 -14.15 7.12 -18.85
CA GLU A 11 -13.32 7.42 -20.03
C GLU A 11 -12.57 8.73 -19.86
N ASP A 12 -13.25 9.79 -19.40
CA ASP A 12 -12.64 11.08 -19.09
C ASP A 12 -11.55 10.97 -18.01
N ALA A 13 -11.81 10.19 -16.95
CA ALA A 13 -10.84 9.97 -15.89
C ALA A 13 -9.62 9.17 -16.38
N LEU A 14 -9.82 8.16 -17.23
CA LEU A 14 -8.73 7.41 -17.86
C LEU A 14 -7.92 8.28 -18.81
N TRP A 15 -8.57 9.13 -19.59
CA TRP A 15 -7.92 10.09 -20.47
C TRP A 15 -7.06 11.08 -19.67
N ALA A 16 -7.60 11.65 -18.59
CA ALA A 16 -6.85 12.52 -17.69
C ALA A 16 -5.66 11.76 -17.07
N PHE A 17 -5.86 10.52 -16.63
CA PHE A 17 -4.76 9.71 -16.09
C PHE A 17 -3.64 9.45 -17.11
N ARG A 18 -3.99 9.16 -18.38
CA ARG A 18 -3.03 8.89 -19.46
C ARG A 18 -2.24 10.14 -19.88
N THR A 19 -2.88 11.30 -19.88
CA THR A 19 -2.30 12.56 -20.37
C THR A 19 -1.66 13.42 -19.28
N THR A 20 -1.95 13.17 -18.00
CA THR A 20 -1.32 13.90 -16.89
C THR A 20 0.15 13.50 -16.69
N PHE A 21 1.00 14.51 -16.49
CA PHE A 21 2.42 14.31 -16.21
C PHE A 21 2.62 13.67 -14.84
N LYS A 22 3.44 12.62 -14.76
CA LYS A 22 3.78 11.95 -13.50
C LYS A 22 5.19 12.34 -13.08
N THR A 23 5.30 13.18 -12.06
CA THR A 23 6.60 13.62 -11.50
C THR A 23 7.56 12.48 -11.15
N PRO A 24 7.12 11.33 -10.59
CA PRO A 24 8.04 10.23 -10.29
C PRO A 24 8.61 9.54 -11.54
N VAL A 25 7.87 9.56 -12.65
CA VAL A 25 8.28 8.94 -13.92
C VAL A 25 9.00 9.98 -14.79
N GLY A 26 8.66 11.26 -14.70
CA GLY A 26 9.25 12.32 -15.53
C GLY A 26 8.57 12.49 -16.89
N CYS A 27 7.48 11.77 -17.16
CA CYS A 27 6.72 11.85 -18.41
C CYS A 27 5.21 11.60 -18.21
N THR A 28 4.42 11.63 -19.29
CA THR A 28 3.01 11.23 -19.28
C THR A 28 2.90 9.73 -19.62
N PRO A 29 1.98 8.97 -19.00
CA PRO A 29 1.79 7.55 -19.34
C PRO A 29 1.50 7.31 -20.82
N TYR A 30 0.81 8.23 -21.48
CA TYR A 30 0.57 8.17 -22.93
C TYR A 30 1.87 8.24 -23.75
N ARG A 31 2.80 9.11 -23.36
CA ARG A 31 4.10 9.26 -24.04
C ARG A 31 4.97 8.01 -23.92
N LEU A 32 4.86 7.29 -22.80
CA LEU A 32 5.57 6.04 -22.55
C LEU A 32 5.05 4.87 -23.44
N VAL A 33 3.77 4.88 -23.81
CA VAL A 33 3.17 3.80 -24.63
C VAL A 33 3.22 4.11 -26.13
N TYR A 34 2.95 5.36 -26.50
CA TYR A 34 2.76 5.76 -27.90
C TYR A 34 3.89 6.64 -28.44
N GLU A 35 4.95 6.85 -27.66
CA GLU A 35 6.18 7.52 -28.10
C GLU A 35 5.98 9.00 -28.49
N LYS A 36 4.79 9.55 -28.26
CA LYS A 36 4.38 10.89 -28.66
C LYS A 36 3.69 11.60 -27.53
N ALA A 37 3.89 12.92 -27.46
CA ALA A 37 3.02 13.75 -26.65
C ALA A 37 1.57 13.55 -27.11
N CYS A 38 0.65 13.42 -26.16
CA CYS A 38 -0.77 13.38 -26.46
C CYS A 38 -1.17 14.71 -27.10
N HIS A 39 -1.46 14.67 -28.40
CA HIS A 39 -2.01 15.79 -29.16
C HIS A 39 -3.53 15.80 -28.98
N LEU A 40 -4.14 16.97 -28.77
CA LEU A 40 -5.60 17.07 -28.82
C LEU A 40 -6.10 16.58 -30.20
N PRO A 41 -7.33 16.03 -30.31
CA PRO A 41 -7.88 15.54 -31.58
C PRO A 41 -7.75 16.55 -32.74
N LEU A 42 -7.90 17.84 -32.43
CA LEU A 42 -7.75 18.94 -33.39
C LEU A 42 -6.32 19.08 -33.96
N GLU A 43 -5.29 18.79 -33.16
CA GLU A 43 -3.89 18.82 -33.61
C GLU A 43 -3.57 17.64 -34.55
N LEU A 44 -4.27 16.50 -34.42
CA LEU A 44 -4.10 15.34 -35.29
C LEU A 44 -4.65 15.61 -36.71
N GLU A 45 -5.81 16.24 -36.83
CA GLU A 45 -6.41 16.59 -38.13
C GLU A 45 -5.51 17.56 -38.92
N HIS A 46 -5.01 18.60 -38.25
CA HIS A 46 -4.10 19.56 -38.87
C HIS A 46 -2.75 18.92 -39.25
N LYS A 47 -2.18 18.07 -38.38
CA LYS A 47 -0.92 17.35 -38.68
C LYS A 47 -1.07 16.36 -39.83
N ALA A 48 -2.22 15.69 -39.97
CA ALA A 48 -2.48 14.80 -41.10
C ALA A 48 -2.51 15.56 -42.44
N SER A 49 -3.16 16.74 -42.48
CA SER A 49 -3.11 17.62 -43.66
C SER A 49 -1.71 18.13 -43.99
N TRP A 50 -0.86 18.38 -42.98
CA TRP A 50 0.53 18.76 -43.18
C TRP A 50 1.40 17.60 -43.66
N ALA A 51 1.23 16.41 -43.08
CA ALA A 51 1.98 15.22 -43.49
C ALA A 51 1.72 14.86 -44.96
N LEU A 52 0.47 14.99 -45.44
CA LEU A 52 0.11 14.78 -46.85
C LEU A 52 0.85 15.74 -47.80
N LYS A 53 1.17 16.96 -47.35
CA LYS A 53 1.96 17.94 -48.13
C LYS A 53 3.46 17.65 -48.13
N HIS A 54 3.97 16.90 -47.14
CA HIS A 54 5.39 16.56 -46.98
C HIS A 54 5.80 15.22 -47.62
N VAL A 55 4.89 14.50 -48.30
CA VAL A 55 5.13 13.19 -48.95
C VAL A 55 6.23 13.23 -50.05
N ASN A 56 6.80 14.39 -50.37
CA ASN A 56 7.94 14.55 -51.28
C ASN A 56 9.33 14.54 -50.59
N PHE A 57 9.47 14.01 -49.38
CA PHE A 57 10.77 13.95 -48.68
C PHE A 57 11.51 12.62 -48.86
N ASP A 58 12.82 12.75 -49.07
CA ASP A 58 13.78 11.70 -49.39
C ASP A 58 13.76 10.54 -48.39
N LEU A 59 13.26 9.37 -48.81
CA LEU A 59 12.93 8.21 -47.97
C LEU A 59 14.07 7.80 -47.02
N LYS A 60 15.32 7.97 -47.47
CA LYS A 60 16.52 7.62 -46.70
C LYS A 60 16.72 8.52 -45.48
N THR A 61 16.54 9.83 -45.66
CA THR A 61 16.65 10.82 -44.57
C THR A 61 15.56 10.62 -43.51
N VAL A 62 14.35 10.27 -43.93
CA VAL A 62 13.23 9.95 -43.03
C VAL A 62 13.50 8.66 -42.24
N GLY A 63 14.08 7.64 -42.89
CA GLY A 63 14.48 6.39 -42.24
C GLY A 63 15.53 6.59 -41.15
N ASP A 64 16.57 7.36 -41.44
CA ASP A 64 17.64 7.66 -40.48
C ASP A 64 17.11 8.49 -39.30
N HIS A 65 16.24 9.47 -39.56
CA HIS A 65 15.59 10.26 -38.51
C HIS A 65 14.71 9.39 -37.59
N ARG A 66 13.93 8.47 -38.17
CA ARG A 66 13.11 7.53 -37.39
C ARG A 66 13.96 6.60 -36.52
N LYS A 67 15.10 6.12 -37.05
CA LYS A 67 16.02 5.26 -36.29
C LYS A 67 16.60 5.99 -35.07
N LEU A 68 16.96 7.26 -35.23
CA LEU A 68 17.45 8.09 -34.14
C LEU A 68 16.38 8.32 -33.06
N GLN A 69 15.14 8.62 -33.46
CA GLN A 69 14.00 8.76 -32.54
C GLN A 69 13.74 7.49 -31.71
N LEU A 70 13.84 6.31 -32.33
CA LEU A 70 13.67 5.03 -31.62
C LEU A 70 14.79 4.78 -30.59
N ASN A 71 16.02 5.22 -30.88
CA ASN A 71 17.13 5.09 -29.94
C ASN A 71 16.95 6.02 -28.73
N GLU A 72 16.62 7.29 -28.97
CA GLU A 72 16.30 8.25 -27.91
C GLU A 72 15.15 7.73 -27.01
N LEU A 73 14.17 7.04 -27.61
CA LEU A 73 13.07 6.46 -26.87
C LEU A 73 13.51 5.31 -25.96
N SER A 74 14.35 4.40 -26.46
CA SER A 74 14.88 3.31 -25.66
C SER A 74 15.60 3.85 -24.43
N GLU A 75 16.41 4.90 -24.61
CA GLU A 75 17.12 5.57 -23.51
C GLU A 75 16.16 6.20 -22.49
N LEU A 76 15.06 6.83 -22.95
CA LEU A 76 14.03 7.36 -22.05
C LEU A 76 13.32 6.26 -21.26
N HIS A 77 13.03 5.11 -21.90
CA HIS A 77 12.39 3.98 -21.22
C HIS A 77 13.28 3.38 -20.14
N ASP A 78 14.57 3.24 -20.43
CA ASP A 78 15.56 2.76 -19.45
C ASP A 78 15.65 3.75 -18.28
N GLN A 79 15.73 5.05 -18.56
CA GLN A 79 15.77 6.08 -17.52
C GLN A 79 14.50 6.11 -16.66
N ASP A 80 13.32 5.95 -17.25
CA ASP A 80 12.04 5.91 -16.54
C ASP A 80 11.93 4.66 -15.65
N TYR A 81 12.41 3.53 -16.12
CA TYR A 81 12.47 2.29 -15.35
C TYR A 81 13.37 2.46 -14.11
N GLU A 82 14.57 2.98 -14.31
CA GLU A 82 15.50 3.27 -13.21
C GLU A 82 14.91 4.29 -12.22
N ASN A 83 14.30 5.37 -12.71
CA ASN A 83 13.64 6.38 -11.87
C ASN A 83 12.50 5.78 -11.03
N SER A 84 11.68 4.91 -11.64
CA SER A 84 10.58 4.20 -10.97
C SER A 84 11.09 3.27 -9.87
N LEU A 85 12.18 2.54 -10.13
CA LEU A 85 12.84 1.68 -9.15
C LEU A 85 13.37 2.51 -7.97
N ILE A 86 14.11 3.58 -8.25
CA ILE A 86 14.67 4.48 -7.23
C ILE A 86 13.56 5.09 -6.38
N TYR A 87 12.46 5.55 -6.99
CA TYR A 87 11.34 6.14 -6.25
C TYR A 87 10.70 5.11 -5.31
N LYS A 88 10.43 3.89 -5.80
CA LYS A 88 9.87 2.80 -4.99
C LYS A 88 10.80 2.44 -3.84
N GLU A 89 12.09 2.34 -4.10
CA GLU A 89 13.10 2.03 -3.09
C GLU A 89 13.19 3.13 -2.02
N ARG A 90 13.25 4.41 -2.42
CA ARG A 90 13.25 5.55 -1.48
C ARG A 90 11.99 5.57 -0.61
N THR A 91 10.84 5.34 -1.22
CA THR A 91 9.55 5.33 -0.51
C THR A 91 9.49 4.15 0.46
N LYS A 92 9.95 2.96 0.04
CA LYS A 92 10.08 1.78 0.89
C LYS A 92 11.04 2.04 2.05
N LYS A 93 12.23 2.56 1.79
CA LYS A 93 13.22 2.90 2.83
C LYS A 93 12.67 3.89 3.86
N LEU A 94 11.92 4.90 3.42
CA LEU A 94 11.26 5.85 4.30
C LEU A 94 10.14 5.20 5.12
N HIS A 95 9.34 4.33 4.49
CA HIS A 95 8.30 3.57 5.16
C HIS A 95 8.90 2.63 6.22
N ASP A 96 9.86 1.81 5.83
CA ASP A 96 10.54 0.83 6.68
C ASP A 96 11.28 1.49 7.84
N LYS A 97 11.87 2.70 7.63
CA LYS A 97 12.47 3.49 8.72
C LYS A 97 11.47 3.85 9.82
N ASN A 98 10.19 4.03 9.47
CA ASN A 98 9.14 4.37 10.42
C ASN A 98 8.49 3.12 11.05
N ILE A 99 8.78 1.92 10.54
CA ILE A 99 8.32 0.68 11.15
C ILE A 99 9.11 0.46 12.43
N LYS A 100 8.40 0.42 13.56
CA LYS A 100 9.00 0.07 14.85
C LYS A 100 9.19 -1.43 14.88
N ASN A 101 10.44 -1.89 15.02
CA ASN A 101 10.73 -3.30 15.27
C ASN A 101 10.08 -3.72 16.59
N ARG A 102 9.14 -4.67 16.51
CA ARG A 102 8.50 -5.29 17.67
C ARG A 102 8.89 -6.76 17.65
N ILE A 103 9.87 -7.10 18.48
CA ILE A 103 10.26 -8.49 18.72
C ILE A 103 9.34 -8.99 19.82
N PHE A 104 8.64 -10.09 19.55
CA PHE A 104 7.79 -10.76 20.51
C PHE A 104 8.43 -12.09 20.89
N ASN A 105 8.20 -12.54 22.12
CA ASN A 105 8.56 -13.86 22.59
C ASN A 105 7.30 -14.68 22.92
N VAL A 106 7.48 -15.99 23.04
CA VAL A 106 6.44 -16.86 23.61
C VAL A 106 6.19 -16.42 25.05
N ASP A 107 4.93 -16.48 25.49
CA ASP A 107 4.41 -16.05 26.78
C ASP A 107 4.30 -14.53 27.00
N ASP A 108 4.69 -13.70 26.03
CA ASP A 108 4.46 -12.25 26.12
C ASP A 108 2.96 -11.91 26.08
N GLN A 109 2.53 -10.98 26.94
CA GLN A 109 1.20 -10.38 26.88
C GLN A 109 1.13 -9.26 25.84
N VAL A 110 0.16 -9.36 24.93
CA VAL A 110 -0.01 -8.42 23.82
C VAL A 110 -1.45 -7.98 23.63
N LEU A 111 -1.61 -6.74 23.18
CA LEU A 111 -2.87 -6.18 22.72
C LEU A 111 -3.04 -6.40 21.23
N LEU A 112 -4.25 -6.75 20.80
CA LEU A 112 -4.60 -6.92 19.38
C LEU A 112 -5.35 -5.71 18.84
N PHE A 113 -4.90 -5.17 17.70
CA PHE A 113 -5.61 -4.09 17.02
C PHE A 113 -6.84 -4.60 16.24
N ASN A 114 -8.02 -4.04 16.51
CA ASN A 114 -9.26 -4.37 15.81
C ASN A 114 -9.51 -3.42 14.61
N SER A 115 -9.33 -3.93 13.39
CA SER A 115 -9.51 -3.18 12.14
C SER A 115 -10.98 -2.89 11.81
N ARG A 116 -11.92 -3.69 12.30
CA ARG A 116 -13.35 -3.61 11.96
C ARG A 116 -14.15 -2.64 12.84
N LEU A 117 -13.63 -2.26 14.01
CA LEU A 117 -14.28 -1.23 14.82
C LEU A 117 -14.24 0.11 14.09
N LYS A 118 -15.42 0.55 13.62
CA LYS A 118 -15.63 1.94 13.20
C LYS A 118 -15.42 2.85 14.41
N ILE A 119 -14.89 4.04 14.17
CA ILE A 119 -14.75 5.09 15.20
C ILE A 119 -16.17 5.36 15.72
N PHE A 120 -16.47 4.93 16.94
CA PHE A 120 -17.79 5.14 17.54
C PHE A 120 -17.97 6.64 17.82
N SER A 121 -19.07 7.22 17.36
CA SER A 121 -19.48 8.57 17.74
C SER A 121 -20.03 8.54 19.17
N GLY A 122 -19.18 8.80 20.16
CA GLY A 122 -19.54 8.83 21.59
C GLY A 122 -18.77 7.80 22.43
N LYS A 123 -17.95 8.31 23.37
CA LYS A 123 -16.92 7.64 24.19
C LYS A 123 -15.76 7.01 23.41
N LEU A 124 -14.54 7.44 23.74
CA LEU A 124 -13.27 6.95 23.21
C LEU A 124 -13.01 5.50 23.68
N LYS A 125 -13.61 4.51 23.00
CA LYS A 125 -13.18 3.11 23.17
C LYS A 125 -11.86 2.91 22.43
N SER A 126 -10.88 2.29 23.08
CA SER A 126 -9.64 1.91 22.42
C SER A 126 -9.96 0.88 21.32
N ARG A 127 -9.23 0.95 20.20
CA ARG A 127 -9.28 -0.07 19.13
C ARG A 127 -8.44 -1.31 19.46
N TRP A 128 -7.86 -1.36 20.65
CA TRP A 128 -7.02 -2.43 21.14
C TRP A 128 -7.86 -3.35 22.02
N SER A 129 -7.92 -4.62 21.66
CA SER A 129 -8.63 -5.65 22.41
C SER A 129 -7.64 -6.44 23.25
N GLY A 130 -8.02 -6.68 24.51
CA GLY A 130 -7.50 -7.68 25.47
C GLY A 130 -6.00 -7.72 25.71
N PRO A 131 -5.52 -8.14 26.89
CA PRO A 131 -4.24 -8.84 26.96
C PRO A 131 -4.44 -10.27 26.45
N PHE A 132 -3.66 -10.66 25.45
CA PHE A 132 -3.56 -12.04 24.95
C PHE A 132 -2.16 -12.56 25.19
N THR A 133 -2.01 -13.85 25.44
CA THR A 133 -0.69 -14.48 25.58
C THR A 133 -0.26 -15.08 24.25
N ILE A 134 1.00 -14.88 23.86
CA ILE A 134 1.56 -15.52 22.66
C ILE A 134 1.94 -16.96 22.99
N SER A 135 1.36 -17.94 22.31
CA SER A 135 1.74 -19.36 22.51
C SER A 135 2.85 -19.82 21.57
N GLU A 136 2.84 -19.33 20.34
CA GLU A 136 3.78 -19.75 19.29
C GLU A 136 4.06 -18.57 18.36
N ILE A 137 5.31 -18.46 17.90
CA ILE A 137 5.75 -17.47 16.92
C ILE A 137 6.25 -18.19 15.69
N TYR A 138 5.75 -17.80 14.52
CA TYR A 138 6.15 -18.35 13.23
C TYR A 138 7.17 -17.44 12.53
N THR A 139 7.92 -18.03 11.59
CA THR A 139 9.00 -17.36 10.82
C THR A 139 8.54 -16.20 9.93
N TYR A 140 7.23 -16.05 9.69
CA TYR A 140 6.63 -14.98 8.86
C TYR A 140 5.92 -13.90 9.68
N GLU A 141 6.49 -13.49 10.82
CA GLU A 141 5.94 -12.41 11.67
C GLU A 141 4.45 -12.64 12.01
N THR A 142 4.12 -13.89 12.29
CA THR A 142 2.77 -14.27 12.66
C THR A 142 2.83 -14.97 14.00
N ALA A 143 1.96 -14.58 14.92
CA ALA A 143 1.87 -15.17 16.25
C ALA A 143 0.52 -15.86 16.43
N LYS A 144 0.54 -16.96 17.16
CA LYS A 144 -0.66 -17.62 17.67
C LYS A 144 -0.94 -17.02 19.04
N LEU A 145 -2.11 -16.40 19.17
CA LEU A 145 -2.57 -15.84 20.43
C LEU A 145 -3.50 -16.82 21.13
N VAL A 146 -3.45 -16.83 22.45
CA VAL A 146 -4.36 -17.55 23.33
C VAL A 146 -5.06 -16.55 24.24
N HIS A 147 -6.38 -16.65 24.30
CA HIS A 147 -7.20 -15.95 25.28
C HIS A 147 -7.33 -16.83 26.55
N PRO A 148 -7.50 -16.24 27.76
CA PRO A 148 -7.80 -17.01 28.98
C PRO A 148 -8.97 -17.99 28.85
N ASP A 149 -9.94 -17.69 27.98
CA ASP A 149 -11.08 -18.56 27.67
C ASP A 149 -10.72 -19.79 26.79
N GLY A 150 -9.43 -20.02 26.50
CA GLY A 150 -8.94 -21.17 25.73
C GLY A 150 -9.03 -21.03 24.21
N CYS A 151 -9.60 -19.94 23.70
CA CYS A 151 -9.63 -19.66 22.26
C CYS A 151 -8.26 -19.28 21.74
N ASN A 152 -7.82 -19.94 20.65
CA ASN A 152 -6.59 -19.61 19.95
C ASN A 152 -6.87 -19.13 18.51
N PHE A 153 -6.09 -18.17 18.04
CA PHE A 153 -6.18 -17.71 16.66
C PHE A 153 -4.85 -17.10 16.20
N LYS A 154 -4.61 -17.18 14.89
CA LYS A 154 -3.37 -16.74 14.26
C LYS A 154 -3.50 -15.32 13.73
N VAL A 155 -2.57 -14.44 14.09
CA VAL A 155 -2.58 -13.02 13.68
C VAL A 155 -1.21 -12.54 13.27
N ASN A 156 -1.20 -11.61 12.31
CA ASN A 156 0.02 -10.91 11.92
C ASN A 156 0.50 -10.03 13.09
N CYS A 157 1.78 -10.17 13.45
CA CYS A 157 2.45 -9.44 14.53
C CYS A 157 2.43 -7.92 14.34
N HIS A 158 2.27 -7.41 13.12
CA HIS A 158 2.12 -5.98 12.82
C HIS A 158 0.91 -5.36 13.52
N ARG A 159 -0.10 -6.17 13.83
CA ARG A 159 -1.33 -5.76 14.55
C ARG A 159 -1.22 -5.92 16.06
N LEU A 160 -0.07 -6.35 16.58
CA LEU A 160 0.17 -6.59 17.99
C LEU A 160 0.97 -5.47 18.63
N LYS A 161 0.74 -5.24 19.92
CA LYS A 161 1.50 -4.31 20.74
C LYS A 161 1.73 -4.94 22.10
N HIS A 162 2.96 -4.85 22.64
CA HIS A 162 3.23 -5.29 24.02
C HIS A 162 2.29 -4.62 25.01
N TYR A 163 1.74 -5.44 25.89
CA TYR A 163 1.01 -5.00 27.07
C TYR A 163 2.01 -4.87 28.22
N HIS A 164 2.18 -3.66 28.75
CA HIS A 164 3.11 -3.36 29.84
C HIS A 164 2.40 -3.14 31.18
N GLY A 165 1.10 -3.46 31.27
CA GLY A 165 0.37 -3.39 32.53
C GLY A 165 0.71 -4.61 33.37
N GLY A 166 1.37 -4.40 34.51
CA GLY A 166 1.75 -5.46 35.46
C GLY A 166 0.55 -6.24 36.02
N ASP A 167 0.87 -7.41 36.61
CA ASP A 167 -0.05 -8.43 37.09
C ASP A 167 -1.30 -7.89 37.82
N PRO A 168 -2.51 -8.44 37.58
CA PRO A 168 -3.39 -8.67 38.71
C PRO A 168 -2.72 -9.73 39.61
N PRO A 169 -2.65 -9.52 40.93
CA PRO A 169 -1.92 -10.39 41.85
C PRO A 169 -2.37 -11.84 41.69
N SER A 170 -1.45 -12.79 41.92
CA SER A 170 -1.82 -14.19 42.11
C SER A 170 -2.94 -14.24 43.15
N LEU A 171 -4.15 -14.58 42.72
CA LEU A 171 -5.19 -15.04 43.62
C LEU A 171 -4.85 -16.48 44.03
N GLU A 172 -3.69 -16.66 44.66
CA GLU A 172 -3.55 -17.72 45.64
C GLU A 172 -4.26 -17.19 46.88
N ILE A 173 -5.54 -17.52 47.02
CA ILE A 173 -6.18 -17.52 48.33
C ILE A 173 -5.72 -18.82 48.97
N PRO A 174 -4.85 -18.81 50.00
CA PRO A 174 -4.62 -20.00 50.79
C PRO A 174 -5.92 -20.28 51.55
N ASP A 175 -6.42 -21.49 51.34
CA ASP A 175 -7.51 -22.10 52.07
C ASP A 175 -7.27 -21.95 53.59
N VAL A 176 -7.97 -21.02 54.25
CA VAL A 176 -7.98 -20.93 55.71
C VAL A 176 -9.15 -21.78 56.20
N GLN A 177 -8.80 -22.99 56.57
CA GLN A 177 -9.59 -23.90 57.38
C GLN A 177 -10.02 -23.24 58.70
N THR A 178 -11.34 -23.26 58.92
CA THR A 178 -12.12 -23.50 60.15
C THR A 178 -11.66 -22.95 61.50
N PHE A 179 -12.60 -22.29 62.22
CA PHE A 179 -12.89 -22.59 63.63
C PHE A 179 -14.39 -22.37 63.95
N PRO A 180 -14.96 -23.10 64.93
CA PRO A 180 -16.40 -23.34 65.10
C PRO A 180 -17.11 -22.19 65.81
N LYS A 181 -18.43 -22.09 65.60
CA LYS A 181 -19.31 -21.30 66.46
C LYS A 181 -19.95 -22.23 67.48
N ASP A 182 -19.56 -22.08 68.73
CA ASP A 182 -20.31 -22.56 69.88
C ASP A 182 -21.08 -21.38 70.53
N GLU A 183 -22.26 -21.74 71.05
CA GLU A 183 -23.31 -20.99 71.79
C GLU A 183 -24.20 -19.97 71.04
#